data_AF-A0A813BX23-F1
#
_entry.id   AF-A0A813BX23-F1
#
_cell.length_a   1.000
_cell.length_b   1.000
_cell.length_c   1.000
_cell.angle_alpha   90.00
_cell.angle_beta   90.00
_cell.angle_gamma   90.00
#
_symmetry.space_group_name_H-M   'P 1'
#
loop_
_entity.id
_entity.type
_entity.pdbx_description
1 polymer ?
#
loop_
_entity_poly.entity_id
_entity_poly.type
_entity_poly.pdbx_seq_one_letter_code
_entity_poly.pdbx_strand_id
1 'polypeptide(L)'
;DERNLIGDTVRNSASLKDALMALGEAIPKFTVKNSESSYYLNRTTLRNWFNDHQRLGKALALAKKIAADTSSVDEPPSANDKDRAEVKTADELAKLLAVRLPGFSCEDREAANYIPRGTLYSWCHRQQVKNWFGQKLPPATWQEEHGHYFAVLSNKPKQRPDMEPESVDLDVKWFTSGSWTFCPHCGRHQARTFTAEWSITDYKADRPCKPCCDPDALHLLRSPQCQLPFGKLMGYVTPMPQNWLPWICHLQGIGLPLTTLLSEKEIHDLALADIKVDFATKRGGHAEVVSRQKKTVVRCVWRPRSLLDLPRSPAAQKAFEWLMDNNTTYRGYVEKHHSLLAAGEPREIQTASLLLQTPGIEVAVRPWLYPLTSFADSDLQLRLHALGWTSENSKPSVRAGFLRKILSRCMEYSRDYPLKALYYDLCMAHTISAVVSIGIKQKVAPEIIASDMDIFEGYWYQQIRKMEDICRLEHER
;
A
#
# COMPACT_ATOMS: atom_id res chain seq x y z
N ASP A 1 37.35 -29.26 6.12
CA ASP A 1 37.19 -30.53 5.38
C ASP A 1 35.75 -30.97 5.22
N GLU A 2 34.94 -31.01 6.29
CA GLU A 2 33.54 -31.44 6.23
C GLU A 2 32.66 -30.67 5.23
N ARG A 3 32.90 -29.36 5.05
CA ARG A 3 32.15 -28.56 4.06
C ARG A 3 32.47 -28.95 2.60
N ASN A 4 33.72 -29.29 2.32
CA ASN A 4 34.11 -29.76 1.00
C ASN A 4 33.52 -31.15 0.75
N LEU A 5 33.53 -32.02 1.77
CA LEU A 5 32.87 -33.32 1.75
C LEU A 5 31.36 -33.18 1.45
N ILE A 6 30.66 -32.25 2.10
CA ILE A 6 29.24 -31.98 1.78
C ILE A 6 29.07 -31.54 0.32
N GLY A 7 29.94 -30.65 -0.15
CA GLY A 7 29.90 -30.14 -1.52
C GLY A 7 30.14 -31.22 -2.59
N ASP A 8 31.05 -32.14 -2.31
CA ASP A 8 31.41 -33.23 -3.22
C ASP A 8 30.35 -34.32 -3.21
N THR A 9 29.83 -34.69 -2.04
CA THR A 9 28.73 -35.65 -1.91
C THR A 9 27.46 -35.16 -2.61
N VAL A 10 27.11 -33.88 -2.49
CA VAL A 10 25.93 -33.30 -3.18
C VAL A 10 26.14 -33.30 -4.70
N ARG A 11 27.35 -32.96 -5.19
CA ARG A 11 27.68 -32.95 -6.63
C ARG A 11 27.67 -34.33 -7.29
N ASN A 12 28.11 -35.34 -6.56
CA ASN A 12 28.29 -36.70 -7.09
C ASN A 12 27.06 -37.59 -6.94
N SER A 13 25.99 -37.11 -6.28
CA SER A 13 24.78 -37.89 -6.03
C SER A 13 23.79 -37.78 -7.19
N ALA A 14 23.23 -38.92 -7.62
CA ALA A 14 22.26 -38.97 -8.72
C ALA A 14 20.88 -38.39 -8.34
N SER A 15 20.54 -38.40 -7.05
CA SER A 15 19.30 -37.83 -6.53
C SER A 15 19.48 -37.19 -5.15
N LEU A 16 18.53 -36.34 -4.75
CA LEU A 16 18.49 -35.75 -3.41
C LEU A 16 18.40 -36.84 -2.31
N LYS A 17 17.76 -37.97 -2.61
CA LYS A 17 17.66 -39.09 -1.65
C LYS A 17 19.03 -39.73 -1.46
N ASP A 18 19.77 -39.95 -2.54
CA ASP A 18 21.12 -40.52 -2.50
C ASP A 18 22.09 -39.58 -1.80
N ALA A 19 21.99 -38.28 -2.06
CA ALA A 19 22.77 -37.26 -1.36
C ALA A 19 22.54 -37.28 0.16
N LEU A 20 21.29 -37.42 0.61
CA LEU A 20 20.97 -37.48 2.03
C LEU A 20 21.47 -38.78 2.69
N MET A 21 21.44 -39.91 1.99
CA MET A 21 21.98 -41.17 2.50
C MET A 21 23.51 -41.11 2.58
N ALA A 22 24.17 -40.69 1.52
CA ALA A 22 25.63 -40.58 1.46
C ALA A 22 26.18 -39.56 2.48
N LEU A 23 25.45 -38.46 2.75
CA LEU A 23 25.82 -37.51 3.80
C LEU A 23 25.65 -38.10 5.21
N GLY A 24 24.61 -38.92 5.42
CA GLY A 24 24.41 -39.63 6.68
C GLY A 24 25.49 -40.67 6.96
N GLU A 25 25.99 -41.34 5.93
CA GLU A 25 27.11 -42.30 6.02
C GLU A 25 28.46 -41.58 6.21
N ALA A 26 28.70 -40.50 5.47
CA ALA A 26 29.97 -39.79 5.49
C ALA A 26 30.16 -38.90 6.73
N ILE A 27 29.07 -38.43 7.35
CA ILE A 27 29.09 -37.54 8.52
C ILE A 27 28.16 -38.13 9.59
N PRO A 28 28.69 -38.92 10.55
CA PRO A 28 27.87 -39.69 11.49
C PRO A 28 26.88 -38.89 12.34
N LYS A 29 27.10 -37.58 12.51
CA LYS A 29 26.22 -36.67 13.27
C LYS A 29 25.26 -35.85 12.39
N PHE A 30 25.31 -36.02 11.07
CA PHE A 30 24.49 -35.27 10.12
C PHE A 30 23.00 -35.52 10.35
N THR A 31 22.24 -34.43 10.45
CA THR A 31 20.80 -34.51 10.63
C THR A 31 20.08 -33.41 9.86
N VAL A 32 18.92 -33.76 9.31
CA VAL A 32 18.00 -32.80 8.68
C VAL A 32 16.75 -32.56 9.53
N LYS A 33 16.68 -33.14 10.73
CA LYS A 33 15.51 -33.10 11.61
C LYS A 33 15.73 -32.33 12.91
N ASN A 34 16.92 -32.43 13.49
CA ASN A 34 17.22 -31.78 14.77
C ASN A 34 17.95 -30.46 14.52
N SER A 35 17.23 -29.33 14.64
CA SER A 35 17.78 -27.98 14.43
C SER A 35 18.81 -27.52 15.46
N GLU A 36 18.90 -28.20 16.60
CA GLU A 36 19.85 -27.88 17.68
C GLU A 36 21.20 -28.56 17.49
N SER A 37 21.30 -29.52 16.56
CA SER A 37 22.57 -30.16 16.24
C SER A 37 23.50 -29.19 15.51
N SER A 38 24.77 -29.14 15.90
CA SER A 38 25.81 -28.43 15.15
C SER A 38 26.06 -29.00 13.75
N TYR A 39 25.50 -30.19 13.46
CA TYR A 39 25.53 -30.87 12.17
C TYR A 39 24.16 -30.86 11.47
N TYR A 40 23.27 -29.95 11.90
CA TYR A 40 21.99 -29.74 11.25
C TYR A 40 22.15 -29.02 9.91
N LEU A 41 21.55 -29.58 8.86
CA LEU A 41 21.38 -28.88 7.60
C LEU A 41 19.91 -28.97 7.15
N ASN A 42 19.25 -27.83 7.01
CA ASN A 42 17.86 -27.79 6.59
C ASN A 42 17.68 -28.48 5.24
N ARG A 43 16.71 -29.42 5.15
CA ARG A 43 16.41 -30.19 3.93
C ARG A 43 16.13 -29.30 2.72
N THR A 44 15.51 -28.14 2.93
CA THR A 44 15.22 -27.16 1.87
C THR A 44 16.50 -26.52 1.33
N THR A 45 17.46 -26.20 2.20
CA THR A 45 18.78 -25.70 1.81
C THR A 45 19.53 -26.73 0.97
N LEU A 46 19.51 -28.00 1.40
CA LEU A 46 20.18 -29.08 0.68
C LEU A 46 19.53 -29.36 -0.68
N ARG A 47 18.19 -29.31 -0.76
CA ARG A 47 17.44 -29.38 -2.02
C ARG A 47 17.81 -28.23 -2.96
N ASN A 48 17.95 -27.02 -2.43
CA ASN A 48 18.31 -25.85 -3.24
C ASN A 48 19.75 -25.95 -3.76
N TRP A 49 20.69 -26.47 -2.97
CA TRP A 49 22.06 -26.74 -3.42
C TRP A 49 22.13 -27.87 -4.45
N PHE A 50 21.33 -28.92 -4.28
CA PHE A 50 21.24 -30.03 -5.24
C PHE A 50 20.67 -29.57 -6.59
N ASN A 51 19.65 -28.71 -6.58
CA ASN A 51 19.03 -28.19 -7.80
C ASN A 51 19.85 -27.07 -8.47
N ASP A 52 20.76 -26.42 -7.74
CA ASP A 52 21.56 -25.29 -8.22
C ASP A 52 22.99 -25.34 -7.62
N HIS A 53 23.89 -25.99 -8.35
CA HIS A 53 25.28 -26.18 -7.97
C HIS A 53 26.07 -24.86 -7.86
N GLN A 54 25.63 -23.78 -8.52
CA GLN A 54 26.28 -22.47 -8.37
C GLN A 54 26.04 -21.89 -6.98
N ARG A 55 24.86 -22.10 -6.40
CA ARG A 55 24.56 -21.68 -5.01
C ARG A 55 25.40 -22.43 -3.99
N LEU A 56 25.64 -23.72 -4.22
CA LEU A 56 26.54 -24.53 -3.40
C LEU A 56 27.97 -23.97 -3.46
N GLY A 57 28.48 -23.67 -4.66
CA GLY A 57 29.81 -23.07 -4.83
C GLY A 57 29.97 -21.74 -4.11
N LYS A 58 28.97 -20.85 -4.19
CA LYS A 58 28.96 -19.56 -3.47
C LYS A 58 28.94 -19.75 -1.94
N ALA A 59 28.15 -20.71 -1.44
CA ALA A 59 28.08 -21.00 0.00
C ALA A 59 29.42 -21.50 0.56
N LEU A 60 30.14 -22.33 -0.20
CA LEU A 60 31.47 -22.83 0.18
C LEU A 60 32.55 -21.73 0.11
N ALA A 61 32.42 -20.77 -0.81
CA ALA A 61 33.37 -19.66 -0.96
C ALA A 61 33.22 -18.58 0.13
N LEU A 62 31.98 -18.24 0.52
CA LEU A 62 31.70 -17.21 1.54
C LEU A 62 32.37 -17.53 2.88
N ALA A 63 32.39 -18.81 3.25
CA ALA A 63 33.04 -19.30 4.46
C ALA A 63 34.55 -19.04 4.52
N LYS A 64 35.25 -19.09 3.38
CA LYS A 64 36.69 -18.84 3.32
C LYS A 64 37.01 -17.35 3.49
N LYS A 65 36.11 -16.48 3.03
CA LYS A 65 36.24 -15.02 3.17
C LYS A 65 36.08 -14.57 4.62
N ILE A 66 35.09 -15.12 5.33
CA ILE A 66 34.84 -14.82 6.75
C ILE A 66 36.03 -15.21 7.64
N ALA A 67 36.76 -16.28 7.30
CA ALA A 67 37.95 -16.68 8.05
C ALA A 67 39.16 -15.76 7.82
N ALA A 68 39.22 -15.05 6.68
CA ALA A 68 40.33 -14.17 6.32
C ALA A 68 40.17 -12.73 6.88
N ASP A 69 38.95 -12.27 7.09
CA ASP A 69 38.67 -10.88 7.49
C ASP A 69 38.75 -10.64 9.02
N THR A 70 39.11 -11.66 9.82
CA THR A 70 39.18 -11.58 11.29
C THR A 70 40.53 -11.11 11.87
N SER A 71 41.46 -10.63 11.04
CA SER A 71 42.82 -10.25 11.49
C SER A 71 43.30 -8.90 10.95
N SER A 72 42.79 -7.78 11.49
CA SER A 72 43.52 -6.50 11.67
C SER A 72 42.54 -5.36 12.03
N VAL A 73 42.76 -4.66 13.15
CA VAL A 73 42.10 -3.38 13.48
C VAL A 73 43.15 -2.45 14.09
N ASP A 74 43.29 -1.23 13.55
CA ASP A 74 43.97 -0.08 14.18
C ASP A 74 43.28 1.25 13.78
N GLU A 75 43.35 2.24 14.68
CA GLU A 75 42.62 3.53 14.80
C GLU A 75 42.86 4.60 13.69
N PRO A 76 42.00 5.65 13.59
CA PRO A 76 42.28 6.86 12.78
C PRO A 76 42.45 8.18 13.60
N PRO A 77 43.14 9.20 13.06
CA PRO A 77 43.20 10.54 13.65
C PRO A 77 42.40 11.63 12.90
N SER A 78 42.41 12.81 13.53
CA SER A 78 41.68 14.08 13.34
C SER A 78 41.87 14.85 12.02
N ALA A 79 40.94 15.75 11.67
CA ALA A 79 41.04 17.22 11.88
C ALA A 79 40.03 18.07 11.07
N ASN A 80 39.77 19.26 11.63
CA ASN A 80 38.91 20.41 11.29
C ASN A 80 38.84 20.95 9.85
N ASP A 81 37.77 21.71 9.56
CA ASP A 81 37.93 23.02 8.89
C ASP A 81 36.85 24.08 9.26
N LYS A 82 37.25 25.35 9.17
CA LYS A 82 36.71 26.55 9.87
C LYS A 82 35.75 27.45 9.05
N ASP A 83 34.98 28.22 9.82
CA ASP A 83 34.45 29.58 9.57
C ASP A 83 33.35 29.83 8.51
N ARG A 84 32.14 29.38 8.88
CA ARG A 84 30.95 30.26 8.97
C ARG A 84 30.40 30.06 10.38
N ALA A 85 30.24 31.11 11.18
CA ALA A 85 29.61 30.96 12.49
C ALA A 85 28.12 30.67 12.30
N GLU A 86 27.82 29.40 12.02
CA GLU A 86 26.47 28.88 12.12
C GLU A 86 25.97 29.18 13.52
N VAL A 87 24.74 29.67 13.61
CA VAL A 87 24.01 29.65 14.88
C VAL A 87 23.82 28.18 15.23
N LYS A 88 24.70 27.65 16.07
CA LYS A 88 24.80 26.23 16.40
C LYS A 88 23.86 25.86 17.53
N THR A 89 23.47 26.85 18.33
CA THR A 89 22.66 26.62 19.53
C THR A 89 21.43 27.52 19.58
N ALA A 90 20.38 27.03 20.21
CA ALA A 90 19.16 27.79 20.49
C ALA A 90 19.45 29.07 21.29
N ASP A 91 20.50 29.06 22.11
CA ASP A 91 20.90 30.18 22.95
C ASP A 91 21.58 31.30 22.14
N GLU A 92 22.35 30.94 21.11
CA GLU A 92 22.88 31.90 20.15
C GLU A 92 21.75 32.54 19.32
N LEU A 93 20.75 31.75 18.92
CA LEU A 93 19.58 32.27 18.20
C LEU A 93 18.73 33.18 19.10
N ALA A 94 18.52 32.80 20.36
CA ALA A 94 17.81 33.61 21.34
C ALA A 94 18.52 34.95 21.56
N LYS A 95 19.86 34.97 21.66
CA LYS A 95 20.65 36.20 21.75
C LYS A 95 20.48 37.08 20.49
N LEU A 96 20.50 36.48 19.30
CA LEU A 96 20.27 37.21 18.04
C LEU A 96 18.86 37.81 17.94
N LEU A 97 17.85 37.07 18.38
CA LEU A 97 16.45 37.53 18.37
C LEU A 97 16.20 38.60 19.42
N ALA A 98 16.83 38.51 20.60
CA ALA A 98 16.77 39.55 21.63
C ALA A 98 17.32 40.90 21.14
N VAL A 99 18.30 40.89 20.24
CA VAL A 99 18.84 42.12 19.62
C VAL A 99 17.89 42.67 18.55
N ARG A 100 17.19 41.82 17.80
CA ARG A 100 16.37 42.23 16.64
C ARG A 100 14.89 42.47 16.94
N LEU A 101 14.37 41.89 18.01
CA LEU A 101 12.94 41.94 18.37
C LEU A 101 12.80 42.55 19.78
N PRO A 102 12.44 43.84 19.89
CA PRO A 102 12.19 44.47 21.19
C PRO A 102 11.10 43.71 21.96
N GLY A 103 11.35 43.43 23.24
CA GLY A 103 10.40 42.67 24.08
C GLY A 103 10.35 41.16 23.80
N PHE A 104 11.37 40.61 23.14
CA PHE A 104 11.52 39.16 22.98
C PHE A 104 11.99 38.49 24.27
N SER A 105 11.33 37.40 24.64
CA SER A 105 11.71 36.56 25.78
C SER A 105 11.49 35.09 25.46
N CYS A 106 12.34 34.22 26.03
CA CYS A 106 12.16 32.76 25.98
C CYS A 106 11.52 32.19 27.25
N GLU A 107 11.39 33.02 28.28
CA GLU A 107 11.02 32.62 29.64
C GLU A 107 9.71 33.28 30.09
N ASP A 108 9.51 34.54 29.71
CA ASP A 108 8.32 35.32 30.07
C ASP A 108 7.20 35.15 29.03
N ARG A 109 6.16 34.39 29.39
CA ARG A 109 5.00 34.10 28.54
C ARG A 109 4.16 35.33 28.20
N GLU A 110 4.26 36.40 28.98
CA GLU A 110 3.51 37.64 28.76
C GLU A 110 4.28 38.66 27.92
N ALA A 111 5.54 38.37 27.60
CA ALA A 111 6.35 39.21 26.73
C ALA A 111 5.74 39.29 25.31
N ALA A 112 5.73 40.50 24.75
CA ALA A 112 5.10 40.78 23.45
C ALA A 112 5.62 39.89 22.30
N ASN A 113 6.88 39.45 22.40
CA ASN A 113 7.52 38.54 21.45
C ASN A 113 8.00 37.25 22.14
N TYR A 114 7.16 36.64 22.99
CA TYR A 114 7.50 35.37 23.64
C TYR A 114 7.61 34.22 22.62
N ILE A 115 8.78 33.57 22.60
CA ILE A 115 8.99 32.34 21.84
C ILE A 115 9.58 31.29 22.78
N PRO A 116 8.87 30.18 23.05
CA PRO A 116 9.38 29.14 23.95
C PRO A 116 10.76 28.62 23.48
N ARG A 117 11.67 28.38 24.42
CA ARG A 117 13.02 27.88 24.12
C ARG A 117 13.01 26.59 23.29
N GLY A 118 12.02 25.72 23.49
CA GLY A 118 11.82 24.52 22.68
C GLY A 118 11.47 24.79 21.21
N THR A 119 10.77 25.90 20.93
CA THR A 119 10.47 26.36 19.57
C THR A 119 11.73 26.90 18.89
N LEU A 120 12.56 27.67 19.60
CA LEU A 120 13.85 28.15 19.09
C LEU A 120 14.82 27.00 18.83
N TYR A 121 14.83 26.00 19.72
CA TYR A 121 15.60 24.77 19.51
C TYR A 121 15.17 24.06 18.22
N SER A 122 13.86 23.91 18.01
CA SER A 122 13.31 23.38 16.75
C SER A 122 13.69 24.22 15.53
N TRP A 123 13.76 25.54 15.66
CA TRP A 123 14.12 26.46 14.57
C TRP A 123 15.60 26.42 14.22
N CYS A 124 16.50 26.38 15.21
CA CYS A 124 17.94 26.18 15.01
C CYS A 124 18.26 24.91 14.22
N HIS A 125 17.46 23.86 14.40
CA HIS A 125 17.67 22.56 13.75
C HIS A 125 16.95 22.40 12.40
N ARG A 126 16.16 23.38 11.95
CA ARG A 126 15.52 23.35 10.61
C ARG A 126 16.33 24.14 9.59
N GLN A 127 16.87 23.44 8.59
CA GLN A 127 17.55 24.02 7.41
C GLN A 127 16.71 25.11 6.70
N GLN A 128 15.38 25.00 6.71
CA GLN A 128 14.47 25.98 6.10
C GLN A 128 14.48 27.36 6.77
N VAL A 129 14.76 27.46 8.08
CA VAL A 129 14.82 28.75 8.79
C VAL A 129 16.11 29.50 8.43
N LYS A 130 17.21 28.78 8.18
CA LYS A 130 18.47 29.37 7.67
C LYS A 130 18.28 30.02 6.29
N ASN A 131 17.37 29.50 5.46
CA ASN A 131 17.07 30.02 4.12
C ASN A 131 16.03 31.16 4.11
N TRP A 132 15.17 31.24 5.13
CA TRP A 132 14.11 32.25 5.25
C TRP A 132 14.61 33.68 5.43
N PHE A 133 15.78 33.86 6.02
CA PHE A 133 16.34 35.19 6.26
C PHE A 133 17.11 35.76 5.06
N GLY A 134 17.08 35.11 3.88
CA GLY A 134 17.95 35.48 2.75
C GLY A 134 17.35 35.60 1.36
N GLN A 135 16.33 34.83 0.95
CA GLN A 135 15.90 34.85 -0.46
C GLN A 135 14.39 34.65 -0.68
N LYS A 136 13.81 35.46 -1.57
CA LYS A 136 12.53 35.19 -2.24
C LYS A 136 12.76 34.11 -3.29
N LEU A 137 12.13 32.95 -3.15
CA LEU A 137 12.18 31.88 -4.16
C LEU A 137 10.97 32.00 -5.11
N PRO A 138 11.18 31.91 -6.44
CA PRO A 138 10.10 31.81 -7.41
C PRO A 138 9.38 30.44 -7.32
N PRO A 139 8.18 30.29 -7.93
CA PRO A 139 7.44 29.02 -7.92
C PRO A 139 8.26 27.91 -8.61
N ALA A 140 8.40 26.78 -7.92
CA ALA A 140 9.22 25.66 -8.35
C ALA A 140 8.67 25.02 -9.64
N THR A 141 9.58 24.70 -10.54
CA THR A 141 9.27 23.97 -11.77
C THR A 141 9.05 22.48 -11.48
N TRP A 142 8.34 21.78 -12.37
CA TRP A 142 8.07 20.34 -12.22
C TRP A 142 9.35 19.48 -12.05
N GLN A 143 10.49 19.90 -12.60
CA GLN A 143 11.77 19.21 -12.40
C GLN A 143 12.29 19.35 -10.95
N GLU A 144 11.99 20.47 -10.28
CA GLU A 144 12.33 20.72 -8.88
C GLU A 144 11.36 20.01 -7.93
N GLU A 145 10.06 19.98 -8.26
CA GLU A 145 9.08 19.17 -7.52
C GLU A 145 9.34 17.68 -7.66
N HIS A 146 9.75 17.22 -8.85
CA HIS A 146 10.18 15.84 -9.06
C HIS A 146 11.40 15.51 -8.18
N GLY A 147 12.39 16.40 -8.12
CA GLY A 147 13.51 16.30 -7.19
C GLY A 147 13.09 16.34 -5.71
N HIS A 148 12.03 17.04 -5.33
CA HIS A 148 11.64 17.14 -3.92
C HIS A 148 10.77 15.97 -3.43
N TYR A 149 9.80 15.55 -4.23
CA TYR A 149 8.84 14.50 -3.88
C TYR A 149 9.30 13.09 -4.29
N PHE A 150 10.23 12.98 -5.25
CA PHE A 150 10.74 11.70 -5.75
C PHE A 150 12.25 11.47 -5.52
N ALA A 151 12.98 12.38 -4.84
CA ALA A 151 14.37 12.13 -4.41
C ALA A 151 14.53 11.09 -3.30
N VAL A 152 13.49 10.34 -2.93
CA VAL A 152 13.68 9.10 -2.18
C VAL A 152 14.55 8.10 -2.97
N LEU A 153 14.66 8.28 -4.30
CA LEU A 153 15.64 7.57 -5.13
C LEU A 153 17.08 8.11 -5.06
N SER A 154 17.30 9.33 -4.54
CA SER A 154 18.60 10.03 -4.64
C SER A 154 19.22 10.39 -3.29
N ASN A 155 18.45 10.57 -2.22
CA ASN A 155 18.94 10.90 -0.88
C ASN A 155 18.46 9.86 0.14
N LYS A 156 19.39 8.99 0.55
CA LYS A 156 19.20 8.00 1.62
C LYS A 156 18.77 8.71 2.90
N PRO A 157 17.73 8.24 3.63
CA PRO A 157 17.46 8.72 4.98
C PRO A 157 18.73 8.55 5.81
N LYS A 158 19.21 9.62 6.47
CA LYS A 158 20.36 9.49 7.37
C LYS A 158 19.96 8.55 8.50
N GLN A 159 20.63 7.40 8.55
CA GLN A 159 20.51 6.44 9.65
C GLN A 159 20.83 7.19 10.96
N ARG A 160 20.04 6.94 12.01
CA ARG A 160 20.30 7.57 13.29
C ARG A 160 21.68 7.09 13.79
N PRO A 161 22.50 7.98 14.38
CA PRO A 161 23.88 7.67 14.76
C PRO A 161 23.99 6.60 15.87
N ASP A 162 22.89 6.23 16.53
CA ASP A 162 22.78 5.19 17.54
C ASP A 162 22.51 3.78 16.96
N MET A 163 22.28 3.66 15.66
CA MET A 163 22.18 2.36 14.99
C MET A 163 23.51 2.03 14.31
N GLU A 164 24.32 1.19 14.94
CA GLU A 164 25.50 0.62 14.28
C GLU A 164 25.06 -0.21 13.06
N PRO A 165 25.74 -0.05 11.91
CA PRO A 165 25.38 -0.76 10.69
C PRO A 165 25.81 -2.22 10.78
N GLU A 166 24.85 -3.14 10.88
CA GLU A 166 25.10 -4.55 10.58
C GLU A 166 25.43 -4.71 9.08
N SER A 167 26.71 -4.66 8.75
CA SER A 167 27.32 -4.92 7.43
C SER A 167 27.26 -3.80 6.38
N VAL A 168 28.41 -3.61 5.72
CA VAL A 168 28.73 -2.60 4.69
C VAL A 168 28.08 -2.90 3.32
N ASP A 169 27.27 -3.96 3.22
CA ASP A 169 26.70 -4.47 1.96
C ASP A 169 25.15 -4.41 1.92
N LEU A 170 24.59 -3.38 2.57
CA LEU A 170 23.14 -3.12 2.68
C LEU A 170 22.62 -2.04 1.73
N ASP A 171 23.49 -1.39 0.96
CA ASP A 171 23.21 -0.08 0.34
C ASP A 171 22.24 -0.07 -0.85
N VAL A 172 21.67 -1.22 -1.21
CA VAL A 172 20.59 -1.30 -2.21
C VAL A 172 19.44 -2.20 -1.74
N LYS A 173 19.64 -3.00 -0.69
CA LYS A 173 18.77 -4.16 -0.43
C LYS A 173 17.39 -3.85 0.08
N TRP A 174 17.17 -2.77 0.82
CA TRP A 174 15.83 -2.52 1.40
C TRP A 174 14.85 -1.92 0.38
N PHE A 175 15.31 -1.06 -0.54
CA PHE A 175 14.50 -0.59 -1.67
C PHE A 175 14.27 -1.69 -2.72
N THR A 176 15.23 -2.64 -2.87
CA THR A 176 15.05 -3.84 -3.69
C THR A 176 14.40 -4.99 -2.93
N SER A 177 14.16 -4.84 -1.62
CA SER A 177 13.42 -5.84 -0.85
C SER A 177 11.98 -5.77 -1.32
N GLY A 178 11.43 -6.93 -1.66
CA GLY A 178 10.15 -7.05 -2.34
C GLY A 178 8.94 -6.50 -1.56
N SER A 179 9.12 -5.85 -0.41
CA SER A 179 8.05 -5.28 0.40
C SER A 179 7.61 -3.87 -0.04
N TRP A 180 8.36 -3.19 -0.92
CA TRP A 180 8.06 -1.80 -1.35
C TRP A 180 8.07 -1.56 -2.87
N THR A 181 8.34 -2.59 -3.68
CA THR A 181 8.42 -2.44 -5.14
C THR A 181 7.08 -2.73 -5.81
N PHE A 182 6.73 -1.89 -6.78
CA PHE A 182 5.58 -2.13 -7.65
C PHE A 182 6.00 -2.97 -8.85
N CYS A 183 5.14 -3.90 -9.26
CA CYS A 183 5.31 -4.56 -10.55
C CYS A 183 5.32 -3.49 -11.68
N PRO A 184 6.35 -3.41 -12.54
CA PRO A 184 6.41 -2.47 -13.65
C PRO A 184 5.33 -2.73 -14.71
N HIS A 185 4.83 -3.97 -14.85
CA HIS A 185 3.78 -4.29 -15.82
C HIS A 185 2.38 -3.90 -15.34
N CYS A 186 1.99 -4.31 -14.13
CA CYS A 186 0.63 -4.14 -13.63
C CYS A 186 0.48 -3.14 -12.48
N GLY A 187 1.57 -2.50 -12.05
CA GLY A 187 1.55 -1.53 -10.96
C GLY A 187 1.22 -2.12 -9.59
N ARG A 188 1.07 -3.45 -9.47
CA ARG A 188 0.68 -4.12 -8.22
C ARG A 188 1.84 -4.11 -7.23
N HIS A 189 1.56 -3.67 -6.01
CA HIS A 189 2.41 -3.89 -4.86
C HIS A 189 2.29 -5.36 -4.41
N GLN A 190 3.38 -6.13 -4.43
CA GLN A 190 3.39 -7.51 -3.90
C GLN A 190 4.49 -7.63 -2.87
N ALA A 191 4.15 -7.88 -1.60
CA ALA A 191 5.10 -8.39 -0.63
C ALA A 191 5.51 -9.82 -1.07
N ARG A 192 6.57 -9.96 -1.87
CA ARG A 192 7.14 -11.27 -2.16
C ARG A 192 8.17 -11.62 -1.08
N THR A 193 7.96 -12.79 -0.47
CA THR A 193 8.87 -13.41 0.50
C THR A 193 10.17 -13.96 -0.13
N PHE A 194 10.32 -13.91 -1.45
CA PHE A 194 11.53 -14.33 -2.14
C PHE A 194 12.02 -13.26 -3.11
N THR A 195 13.13 -12.64 -2.73
CA THR A 195 14.01 -11.81 -3.55
C THR A 195 14.70 -12.67 -4.60
N ALA A 196 13.96 -13.12 -5.61
CA ALA A 196 14.59 -13.11 -6.92
C ALA A 196 14.63 -11.63 -7.26
N GLU A 197 15.84 -11.05 -7.21
CA GLU A 197 16.10 -9.69 -7.64
C GLU A 197 15.27 -9.43 -8.89
N TRP A 198 14.27 -8.56 -8.79
CA TRP A 198 13.81 -7.87 -9.97
C TRP A 198 14.97 -6.96 -10.34
N SER A 199 16.02 -7.53 -10.93
CA SER A 199 17.01 -6.73 -11.61
C SER A 199 16.20 -6.01 -12.69
N ILE A 200 16.35 -4.69 -12.81
CA ILE A 200 15.81 -3.92 -13.93
C ILE A 200 16.19 -4.59 -15.27
N THR A 201 17.27 -5.40 -15.28
CA THR A 201 17.75 -6.18 -16.41
C THR A 201 16.98 -7.48 -16.70
N ASP A 202 16.21 -8.05 -15.76
CA ASP A 202 15.36 -9.22 -15.99
C ASP A 202 13.95 -8.87 -16.52
N TYR A 203 13.73 -7.57 -16.80
CA TYR A 203 12.51 -7.09 -17.44
C TYR A 203 12.39 -7.69 -18.86
N LYS A 204 11.57 -8.74 -18.98
CA LYS A 204 11.11 -9.24 -20.27
C LYS A 204 9.72 -8.67 -20.51
N ALA A 205 9.61 -7.73 -21.45
CA ALA A 205 8.37 -7.04 -21.83
C ALA A 205 7.16 -7.99 -21.99
N ASP A 206 7.42 -9.22 -22.44
CA ASP A 206 6.40 -10.20 -22.82
C ASP A 206 6.09 -11.25 -21.74
N ARG A 207 6.70 -11.21 -20.55
CA ARG A 207 6.39 -12.18 -19.48
C ARG A 207 5.29 -11.65 -18.57
N PRO A 208 4.08 -12.25 -18.56
CA PRO A 208 3.04 -11.88 -17.59
C PRO A 208 3.56 -12.15 -16.17
N CYS A 209 3.24 -11.24 -15.24
CA CYS A 209 3.64 -11.37 -13.84
C CYS A 209 2.92 -12.58 -13.22
N LYS A 210 3.56 -13.75 -13.22
CA LYS A 210 3.05 -14.94 -12.55
C LYS A 210 3.04 -14.71 -11.02
N PRO A 211 1.98 -15.07 -10.28
CA PRO A 211 0.92 -15.97 -10.73
C PRO A 211 -0.18 -15.32 -11.57
N CYS A 212 -0.57 -14.06 -11.36
CA CYS A 212 -1.76 -13.50 -12.04
C CYS A 212 -1.68 -11.97 -12.08
N CYS A 213 -1.35 -11.38 -13.24
CA CYS A 213 -1.93 -10.09 -13.58
C CYS A 213 -3.40 -10.35 -13.93
N ASP A 214 -4.33 -9.60 -13.34
CA ASP A 214 -5.71 -9.61 -13.82
C ASP A 214 -5.76 -8.99 -15.23
N PRO A 215 -6.78 -9.33 -16.04
CA PRO A 215 -6.97 -8.73 -17.36
C PRO A 215 -7.01 -7.20 -17.28
N ASP A 216 -6.61 -6.53 -18.36
CA ASP A 216 -6.71 -5.09 -18.47
C ASP A 216 -8.15 -4.61 -18.22
N ALA A 217 -8.27 -3.38 -17.68
CA ALA A 217 -9.55 -2.76 -17.38
C ALA A 217 -10.50 -2.76 -18.58
N LEU A 218 -10.00 -2.58 -19.81
CA LEU A 218 -10.82 -2.59 -21.02
C LEU A 218 -11.28 -4.01 -21.39
N HIS A 219 -10.48 -5.04 -21.12
CA HIS A 219 -10.87 -6.42 -21.37
C HIS A 219 -12.03 -6.84 -20.47
N LEU A 220 -12.05 -6.39 -19.21
CA LEU A 220 -13.13 -6.67 -18.26
C LEU A 220 -14.47 -5.96 -18.58
N LEU A 221 -14.55 -5.20 -19.67
CA LEU A 221 -15.79 -4.59 -20.18
C LEU A 221 -16.53 -5.48 -21.19
N ARG A 222 -15.90 -6.54 -21.67
CA ARG A 222 -16.43 -7.40 -22.74
C ARG A 222 -16.44 -8.85 -22.28
N SER A 223 -17.26 -9.70 -22.89
CA SER A 223 -17.20 -11.13 -22.64
C SER A 223 -15.83 -11.71 -23.01
N PRO A 224 -15.34 -12.73 -22.29
CA PRO A 224 -14.06 -13.35 -22.59
C PRO A 224 -14.10 -13.99 -23.98
N GLN A 225 -13.10 -13.67 -24.83
CA GLN A 225 -13.02 -14.20 -26.20
C GLN A 225 -12.50 -15.65 -26.27
N CYS A 226 -11.81 -16.10 -25.21
CA CYS A 226 -11.24 -17.44 -25.10
C CYS A 226 -11.58 -18.04 -23.72
N GLN A 227 -11.57 -19.37 -23.62
CA GLN A 227 -11.64 -20.04 -22.32
C GLN A 227 -10.54 -19.49 -21.41
N LEU A 228 -10.93 -19.07 -20.20
CA LEU A 228 -10.03 -18.44 -19.26
C LEU A 228 -8.87 -19.41 -18.96
N PRO A 229 -7.62 -19.01 -19.20
CA PRO A 229 -6.47 -19.87 -18.96
C PRO A 229 -6.35 -20.08 -17.46
N PHE A 230 -6.85 -21.22 -16.98
CA PHE A 230 -6.69 -21.83 -15.65
C PHE A 230 -6.49 -20.90 -14.44
N GLY A 231 -7.42 -21.00 -13.48
CA GLY A 231 -7.25 -20.50 -12.12
C GLY A 231 -8.05 -19.22 -11.85
N LYS A 232 -8.79 -19.24 -10.74
CA LYS A 232 -9.67 -18.20 -10.18
C LYS A 232 -9.33 -16.79 -10.70
N LEU A 233 -10.01 -16.34 -11.75
CA LEU A 233 -9.95 -14.93 -12.18
C LEU A 233 -10.35 -14.08 -10.97
N MET A 234 -9.45 -13.20 -10.55
CA MET A 234 -9.74 -12.32 -9.43
C MET A 234 -10.46 -11.06 -9.91
N GLY A 235 -10.20 -10.64 -11.15
CA GLY A 235 -10.94 -9.58 -11.84
C GLY A 235 -10.69 -8.18 -11.29
N TYR A 236 -9.66 -8.01 -10.46
CA TYR A 236 -9.38 -6.74 -9.80
C TYR A 236 -8.48 -5.86 -10.66
N VAL A 237 -8.99 -4.69 -11.04
CA VAL A 237 -8.21 -3.69 -11.78
C VAL A 237 -7.22 -3.00 -10.85
N THR A 238 -5.95 -2.97 -11.26
CA THR A 238 -4.93 -2.13 -10.63
C THR A 238 -4.82 -0.84 -11.44
N PRO A 239 -5.08 0.34 -10.85
CA PRO A 239 -5.02 1.61 -11.56
C PRO A 239 -3.66 1.86 -12.20
N MET A 240 -3.67 2.12 -13.51
CA MET A 240 -2.48 2.49 -14.28
C MET A 240 -2.74 3.77 -15.09
N PRO A 241 -1.71 4.60 -15.35
CA PRO A 241 -1.88 5.85 -16.10
C PRO A 241 -2.56 5.66 -17.46
N GLN A 242 -2.25 4.56 -18.17
CA GLN A 242 -2.88 4.25 -19.45
C GLN A 242 -4.40 4.11 -19.39
N ASN A 243 -4.98 3.82 -18.23
CA ASN A 243 -6.43 3.68 -18.09
C ASN A 243 -7.16 5.03 -18.11
N TRP A 244 -6.48 6.13 -17.77
CA TRP A 244 -7.01 7.49 -17.90
C TRP A 244 -6.67 8.14 -19.24
N LEU A 245 -5.71 7.59 -19.98
CA LEU A 245 -5.23 8.18 -21.23
C LEU A 245 -6.35 8.42 -22.26
N PRO A 246 -7.31 7.50 -22.51
CA PRO A 246 -8.41 7.78 -23.43
C PRO A 246 -9.26 8.99 -23.01
N TRP A 247 -9.49 9.14 -21.71
CA TRP A 247 -10.25 10.27 -21.16
C TRP A 247 -9.46 11.58 -21.25
N ILE A 248 -8.19 11.54 -20.88
CA ILE A 248 -7.25 12.68 -20.97
C ILE A 248 -7.09 13.15 -22.43
N CYS A 249 -6.94 12.22 -23.37
CA CYS A 249 -6.86 12.52 -24.80
C CYS A 249 -8.16 13.14 -25.32
N HIS A 250 -9.32 12.67 -24.86
CA HIS A 250 -10.61 13.28 -25.21
C HIS A 250 -10.72 14.74 -24.73
N LEU A 251 -10.11 15.06 -23.57
CA LEU A 251 -9.97 16.41 -23.05
C LEU A 251 -8.87 17.24 -23.73
N GLN A 252 -8.23 16.71 -24.77
CA GLN A 252 -7.14 17.35 -25.52
C GLN A 252 -5.87 17.59 -24.68
N GLY A 253 -5.68 16.82 -23.60
CA GLY A 253 -4.59 16.98 -22.64
C GLY A 253 -3.49 15.93 -22.76
N ILE A 254 -2.99 15.63 -23.97
CA ILE A 254 -2.04 14.52 -24.18
C ILE A 254 -0.83 14.64 -23.23
N GLY A 255 -0.63 13.65 -22.37
CA GLY A 255 0.48 13.58 -21.40
C GLY A 255 0.31 14.42 -20.14
N LEU A 256 -0.84 15.09 -19.96
CA LEU A 256 -1.14 15.90 -18.79
C LEU A 256 -2.02 15.13 -17.79
N PRO A 257 -1.82 15.30 -16.47
CA PRO A 257 -2.69 14.70 -15.47
C PRO A 257 -4.08 15.35 -15.48
N LEU A 258 -5.11 14.60 -15.13
CA LEU A 258 -6.50 15.10 -15.14
C LEU A 258 -6.68 16.40 -14.31
N THR A 259 -5.96 16.53 -13.20
CA THR A 259 -5.97 17.70 -12.31
C THR A 259 -5.39 18.97 -12.92
N THR A 260 -4.71 18.88 -14.06
CA THR A 260 -4.26 20.06 -14.83
C THR A 260 -5.26 20.48 -15.91
N LEU A 261 -6.16 19.56 -16.30
CA LEU A 261 -7.20 19.80 -17.31
C LEU A 261 -8.52 20.25 -16.70
N LEU A 262 -8.77 19.81 -15.47
CA LEU A 262 -9.94 20.14 -14.68
C LEU A 262 -9.47 20.60 -13.30
N SER A 263 -10.04 21.69 -12.80
CA SER A 263 -9.86 22.10 -11.41
C SER A 263 -10.41 21.03 -10.46
N GLU A 264 -9.90 21.01 -9.23
CA GLU A 264 -10.38 20.11 -8.17
C GLU A 264 -11.91 20.22 -8.00
N LYS A 265 -12.45 21.44 -8.03
CA LYS A 265 -13.89 21.68 -7.97
C LYS A 265 -14.63 21.02 -9.15
N GLU A 266 -14.16 21.19 -10.38
CA GLU A 266 -14.79 20.60 -11.56
C GLU A 266 -14.79 19.07 -11.51
N ILE A 267 -13.69 18.48 -11.04
CA ILE A 267 -13.57 17.03 -10.84
C ILE A 267 -14.61 16.55 -9.82
N HIS A 268 -14.72 17.22 -8.69
CA HIS A 268 -15.72 16.91 -7.66
C HIS A 268 -17.16 17.19 -8.13
N ASP A 269 -17.35 18.14 -9.04
CA ASP A 269 -18.66 18.47 -9.60
C ASP A 269 -19.22 17.38 -10.51
N LEU A 270 -18.38 16.44 -10.97
CA LEU A 270 -18.82 15.24 -11.68
C LEU A 270 -19.47 14.20 -10.75
N ALA A 271 -19.30 14.29 -9.43
CA ALA A 271 -19.91 13.35 -8.49
C ALA A 271 -21.43 13.57 -8.34
N LEU A 272 -22.19 12.46 -8.36
CA LEU A 272 -23.64 12.46 -8.18
C LEU A 272 -24.07 12.47 -6.71
N ALA A 273 -23.22 11.96 -5.84
CA ALA A 273 -23.50 11.85 -4.42
C ALA A 273 -22.22 12.05 -3.62
N ASP A 274 -22.39 12.43 -2.36
CA ASP A 274 -21.28 12.62 -1.44
C ASP A 274 -21.34 11.61 -0.30
N ILE A 275 -20.16 11.20 0.16
CA ILE A 275 -19.99 10.25 1.25
C ILE A 275 -19.79 11.04 2.54
N LYS A 276 -20.67 10.80 3.53
CA LYS A 276 -20.60 11.41 4.85
C LYS A 276 -20.17 10.37 5.87
N VAL A 277 -19.08 10.67 6.59
CA VAL A 277 -18.57 9.86 7.69
C VAL A 277 -17.96 10.77 8.74
N ASP A 278 -18.33 10.55 9.99
CA ASP A 278 -17.72 11.25 11.11
C ASP A 278 -16.48 10.48 11.54
N PHE A 279 -15.39 11.20 11.76
CA PHE A 279 -14.14 10.62 12.23
C PHE A 279 -13.41 11.56 13.17
N ALA A 280 -12.65 10.99 14.10
CA ALA A 280 -11.75 11.72 14.97
C ALA A 280 -10.32 11.53 14.47
N THR A 281 -9.60 12.62 14.24
CA THR A 281 -8.17 12.57 13.96
C THR A 281 -7.44 12.42 15.29
N LYS A 282 -6.75 11.30 15.49
CA LYS A 282 -5.92 11.04 16.67
C LYS A 282 -4.45 10.99 16.28
N ARG A 283 -3.61 11.64 17.07
CA ARG A 283 -2.15 11.51 17.01
C ARG A 283 -1.70 10.61 18.16
N GLY A 284 -0.96 9.55 17.83
CA GLY A 284 -0.36 8.70 18.87
C GLY A 284 0.88 9.37 19.45
N GLY A 285 0.74 10.12 20.55
CA GLY A 285 1.86 10.80 21.21
C GLY A 285 2.65 11.71 20.26
N HIS A 286 3.96 11.44 20.12
CA HIS A 286 4.88 12.16 19.23
C HIS A 286 4.95 11.61 17.80
N ALA A 287 4.06 10.70 17.39
CA ALA A 287 4.07 10.16 16.04
C ALA A 287 3.88 11.26 14.98
N GLU A 288 4.69 11.21 13.91
CA GLU A 288 4.61 12.15 12.79
C GLU A 288 3.28 12.03 12.04
N VAL A 289 2.71 10.82 12.01
CA VAL A 289 1.48 10.49 11.28
C VAL A 289 0.25 10.56 12.19
N VAL A 290 -0.83 11.13 11.67
CA VAL A 290 -2.15 11.14 12.32
C VAL A 290 -3.03 10.01 11.77
N SER A 291 -3.81 9.38 12.65
CA SER A 291 -4.77 8.34 12.28
C SER A 291 -6.20 8.90 12.33
N ARG A 292 -7.00 8.62 11.29
CA ARG A 292 -8.43 8.96 11.27
C ARG A 292 -9.25 7.79 11.78
N GLN A 293 -9.79 7.91 12.99
CA GLN A 293 -10.65 6.91 13.62
C GLN A 293 -12.10 7.16 13.26
N LYS A 294 -12.71 6.20 12.56
CA LYS A 294 -14.11 6.24 12.15
C LYS A 294 -15.03 6.23 13.38
N LYS A 295 -16.07 7.06 13.38
CA LYS A 295 -17.04 7.21 14.49
C LYS A 295 -18.45 6.81 14.12
N THR A 296 -18.82 6.93 12.86
CA THR A 296 -20.17 6.59 12.40
C THR A 296 -20.13 5.63 11.20
N VAL A 297 -21.26 4.98 10.93
CA VAL A 297 -21.48 4.25 9.67
C VAL A 297 -21.57 5.27 8.55
N VAL A 298 -21.05 4.91 7.38
CA VAL A 298 -21.10 5.76 6.20
C VAL A 298 -22.55 6.03 5.79
N ARG A 299 -22.82 7.29 5.48
CA ARG A 299 -24.05 7.77 4.85
C ARG A 299 -23.71 8.32 3.48
N CYS A 300 -24.66 8.28 2.57
CA CYS A 300 -24.49 8.86 1.23
C CYS A 300 -25.68 9.72 0.88
N VAL A 301 -25.41 10.91 0.33
CA VAL A 301 -26.44 11.89 0.01
C VAL A 301 -26.31 12.28 -1.45
N TRP A 302 -27.40 12.10 -2.20
CA TRP A 302 -27.53 12.56 -3.57
C TRP A 302 -27.37 14.08 -3.66
N ARG A 303 -26.74 14.52 -4.76
CA ARG A 303 -26.64 15.94 -5.10
C ARG A 303 -28.05 16.52 -5.25
N PRO A 304 -28.30 17.77 -4.79
CA PRO A 304 -29.64 18.37 -4.86
C PRO A 304 -30.12 18.70 -6.28
N ARG A 305 -29.21 18.78 -7.25
CA ARG A 305 -29.53 19.13 -8.64
C ARG A 305 -29.04 18.03 -9.56
N SER A 306 -29.81 17.75 -10.61
CA SER A 306 -29.42 16.77 -11.63
C SER A 306 -28.14 17.22 -12.32
N LEU A 307 -27.27 16.26 -12.63
CA LEU A 307 -26.11 16.53 -13.46
C LEU A 307 -26.51 16.85 -14.91
N LEU A 308 -27.66 16.40 -15.40
CA LEU A 308 -28.09 16.74 -16.76
C LEU A 308 -28.32 18.25 -16.94
N ASP A 309 -28.76 18.93 -15.87
CA ASP A 309 -29.13 20.35 -15.90
C ASP A 309 -28.06 21.27 -15.29
N LEU A 310 -26.98 20.71 -14.75
CA LEU A 310 -25.95 21.48 -14.05
C LEU A 310 -25.05 22.21 -15.06
N PRO A 311 -24.93 23.56 -15.00
CA PRO A 311 -24.01 24.28 -15.87
C PRO A 311 -22.56 23.94 -15.53
N ARG A 312 -21.74 23.72 -16.56
CA ARG A 312 -20.32 23.33 -16.46
C ARG A 312 -19.45 24.20 -17.34
N SER A 313 -18.15 24.23 -17.04
CA SER A 313 -17.17 24.73 -17.99
C SER A 313 -17.10 23.83 -19.23
N PRO A 314 -16.58 24.31 -20.37
CA PRO A 314 -16.43 23.49 -21.57
C PRO A 314 -15.58 22.23 -21.34
N ALA A 315 -14.53 22.30 -20.52
CA ALA A 315 -13.69 21.15 -20.21
C ALA A 315 -14.43 20.12 -19.33
N ALA A 316 -15.12 20.59 -18.28
CA ALA A 316 -15.91 19.72 -17.41
C ALA A 316 -17.11 19.10 -18.15
N GLN A 317 -17.69 19.80 -19.12
CA GLN A 317 -18.75 19.28 -19.98
C GLN A 317 -18.24 18.13 -20.86
N LYS A 318 -17.11 18.29 -21.55
CA LYS A 318 -16.47 17.19 -22.29
C LYS A 318 -16.13 16.00 -21.39
N ALA A 319 -15.66 16.27 -20.17
CA ALA A 319 -15.33 15.22 -19.21
C ALA A 319 -16.58 14.42 -18.81
N PHE A 320 -17.69 15.12 -18.56
CA PHE A 320 -18.99 14.54 -18.25
C PHE A 320 -19.52 13.70 -19.42
N GLU A 321 -19.50 14.23 -20.66
CA GLU A 321 -19.91 13.52 -21.86
C GLU A 321 -19.11 12.23 -22.06
N TRP A 322 -17.78 12.29 -21.90
CA TRP A 322 -16.93 11.11 -21.99
C TRP A 322 -17.31 10.04 -20.97
N LEU A 323 -17.57 10.43 -19.71
CA LEU A 323 -18.00 9.50 -18.66
C LEU A 323 -19.37 8.90 -18.99
N MET A 324 -20.31 9.70 -19.49
CA MET A 324 -21.60 9.22 -19.94
C MET A 324 -21.44 8.19 -21.06
N ASP A 325 -20.56 8.42 -22.02
CA ASP A 325 -20.36 7.53 -23.18
C ASP A 325 -19.61 6.23 -22.85
N ASN A 326 -18.62 6.30 -21.95
CA ASN A 326 -17.67 5.22 -21.72
C ASN A 326 -17.86 4.47 -20.40
N ASN A 327 -18.71 4.97 -19.50
CA ASN A 327 -18.96 4.36 -18.19
C ASN A 327 -20.47 4.12 -17.99
N THR A 328 -20.93 2.92 -18.34
CA THR A 328 -22.35 2.55 -18.28
C THR A 328 -22.92 2.57 -16.86
N THR A 329 -22.13 2.23 -15.84
CA THR A 329 -22.52 2.33 -14.43
C THR A 329 -22.73 3.79 -14.05
N TYR A 330 -21.81 4.68 -14.41
CA TYR A 330 -21.97 6.13 -14.19
C TYR A 330 -23.22 6.67 -14.87
N ARG A 331 -23.43 6.35 -16.16
CA ARG A 331 -24.63 6.74 -16.93
C ARG A 331 -25.91 6.29 -16.23
N GLY A 332 -25.98 5.03 -15.83
CA GLY A 332 -27.15 4.49 -15.12
C GLY A 332 -27.42 5.20 -13.79
N TYR A 333 -26.38 5.61 -13.06
CA TYR A 333 -26.54 6.43 -11.86
C TYR A 333 -27.00 7.86 -12.17
N VAL A 334 -26.58 8.48 -13.28
CA VAL A 334 -27.05 9.81 -13.72
C VAL A 334 -28.54 9.78 -14.04
N GLU A 335 -28.96 8.79 -14.82
CA GLU A 335 -30.37 8.59 -15.17
C GLU A 335 -31.21 8.31 -13.91
N LYS A 336 -30.76 7.38 -13.06
CA LYS A 336 -31.42 7.08 -11.79
C LYS A 336 -31.55 8.30 -10.90
N HIS A 337 -30.48 9.08 -10.74
CA HIS A 337 -30.48 10.30 -9.93
C HIS A 337 -31.45 11.35 -10.48
N HIS A 338 -31.48 11.54 -11.80
CA HIS A 338 -32.43 12.44 -12.44
C HIS A 338 -33.89 12.01 -12.19
N SER A 339 -34.20 10.71 -12.32
CA SER A 339 -35.54 10.18 -12.03
C SER A 339 -35.92 10.32 -10.55
N LEU A 340 -35.00 10.09 -9.61
CA LEU A 340 -35.25 10.27 -8.18
C LEU A 340 -35.58 11.73 -7.84
N LEU A 341 -34.88 12.68 -8.45
CA LEU A 341 -35.17 14.11 -8.27
C LEU A 341 -36.53 14.49 -8.83
N ALA A 342 -36.90 13.97 -10.02
CA ALA A 342 -38.21 14.20 -10.61
C ALA A 342 -39.36 13.63 -9.77
N ALA A 343 -39.12 12.49 -9.11
CA ALA A 343 -40.08 11.85 -8.20
C ALA A 343 -40.16 12.52 -6.81
N GLY A 344 -39.26 13.45 -6.48
CA GLY A 344 -39.21 14.09 -5.16
C GLY A 344 -38.74 13.14 -4.05
N GLU A 345 -37.99 12.08 -4.40
CA GLU A 345 -37.52 11.07 -3.45
C GLU A 345 -36.47 11.65 -2.46
N PRO A 346 -36.31 11.04 -1.28
CA PRO A 346 -35.32 11.47 -0.30
C PRO A 346 -33.91 11.49 -0.91
N ARG A 347 -33.17 12.57 -0.61
CA ARG A 347 -31.78 12.71 -1.06
C ARG A 347 -30.82 11.77 -0.34
N GLU A 348 -31.15 11.35 0.88
CA GLU A 348 -30.31 10.42 1.63
C GLU A 348 -30.57 8.99 1.17
N ILE A 349 -29.50 8.28 0.80
CA ILE A 349 -29.59 6.86 0.49
C ILE A 349 -29.66 6.11 1.81
N GLN A 350 -30.73 5.33 2.01
CA GLN A 350 -30.86 4.47 3.17
C GLN A 350 -29.60 3.60 3.32
N THR A 351 -28.99 3.60 4.51
CA THR A 351 -27.70 2.93 4.74
C THR A 351 -27.70 1.45 4.39
N ALA A 352 -28.78 0.72 4.68
CA ALA A 352 -28.89 -0.68 4.29
C ALA A 352 -28.85 -0.86 2.77
N SER A 353 -29.59 -0.01 2.03
CA SER A 353 -29.61 -0.01 0.58
C SER A 353 -28.26 0.42 0.00
N LEU A 354 -27.59 1.41 0.60
CA LEU A 354 -26.24 1.86 0.22
C LEU A 354 -25.21 0.72 0.31
N LEU A 355 -25.26 -0.05 1.39
CA LEU A 355 -24.22 -1.05 1.66
C LEU A 355 -24.50 -2.42 1.01
N LEU A 356 -25.76 -2.73 0.70
CA LEU A 356 -26.15 -4.07 0.20
C LEU A 356 -26.83 -4.06 -1.18
N GLN A 357 -27.33 -2.91 -1.65
CA GLN A 357 -28.24 -2.84 -2.82
C GLN A 357 -27.87 -1.74 -3.84
N THR A 358 -26.77 -1.00 -3.64
CA THR A 358 -26.27 -0.03 -4.63
C THR A 358 -24.92 -0.48 -5.19
N PRO A 359 -24.90 -1.48 -6.08
CA PRO A 359 -23.66 -1.94 -6.70
C PRO A 359 -23.05 -0.84 -7.57
N GLY A 360 -21.74 -0.68 -7.51
CA GLY A 360 -20.96 0.31 -8.28
C GLY A 360 -21.10 1.74 -7.79
N ILE A 361 -21.59 1.98 -6.56
CA ILE A 361 -21.83 3.32 -6.02
C ILE A 361 -20.55 4.19 -5.99
N GLU A 362 -19.38 3.59 -5.86
CA GLU A 362 -18.08 4.27 -5.91
C GLU A 362 -17.85 5.04 -7.23
N VAL A 363 -18.45 4.56 -8.33
CA VAL A 363 -18.39 5.21 -9.64
C VAL A 363 -19.19 6.51 -9.62
N ALA A 364 -20.33 6.52 -8.93
CA ALA A 364 -21.18 7.69 -8.82
C ALA A 364 -20.62 8.76 -7.87
N VAL A 365 -19.97 8.34 -6.78
CA VAL A 365 -19.42 9.27 -5.77
C VAL A 365 -18.03 9.78 -6.12
N ARG A 366 -17.21 9.02 -6.88
CA ARG A 366 -15.83 9.37 -7.24
C ARG A 366 -15.51 9.07 -8.71
N PRO A 367 -16.28 9.58 -9.69
CA PRO A 367 -16.15 9.17 -11.10
C PRO A 367 -14.74 9.35 -11.67
N TRP A 368 -13.98 10.32 -11.19
CA TRP A 368 -12.61 10.54 -11.66
C TRP A 368 -11.61 9.46 -11.23
N LEU A 369 -11.90 8.73 -10.15
CA LEU A 369 -11.12 7.56 -9.75
C LEU A 369 -11.57 6.30 -10.52
N TYR A 370 -12.77 6.31 -11.08
CA TYR A 370 -13.40 5.17 -11.75
C TYR A 370 -13.81 5.55 -13.18
N PRO A 371 -12.85 5.82 -14.08
CA PRO A 371 -13.17 6.24 -15.45
C PRO A 371 -13.91 5.18 -16.25
N LEU A 372 -13.75 3.89 -15.91
CA LEU A 372 -14.42 2.77 -16.55
C LEU A 372 -15.19 1.93 -15.51
N THR A 373 -16.27 1.28 -15.93
CA THR A 373 -17.06 0.39 -15.06
C THR A 373 -16.27 -0.78 -14.51
N SER A 374 -15.23 -1.23 -15.22
CA SER A 374 -14.35 -2.30 -14.76
C SER A 374 -13.61 -1.98 -13.46
N PHE A 375 -13.48 -0.70 -13.12
CA PHE A 375 -12.93 -0.26 -11.85
C PHE A 375 -13.91 -0.41 -10.69
N ALA A 376 -15.21 -0.62 -10.88
CA ALA A 376 -16.10 -0.81 -9.74
C ALA A 376 -15.81 -2.17 -9.07
N ASP A 377 -15.58 -2.15 -7.75
CA ASP A 377 -15.37 -3.36 -6.93
C ASP A 377 -16.69 -3.84 -6.31
N SER A 378 -17.62 -2.93 -5.99
CA SER A 378 -18.88 -3.29 -5.32
C SER A 378 -19.90 -3.93 -6.26
N ASP A 379 -19.80 -3.69 -7.58
CA ASP A 379 -20.58 -4.40 -8.61
C ASP A 379 -19.86 -5.60 -9.21
N LEU A 380 -18.62 -5.88 -8.79
CA LEU A 380 -17.69 -6.74 -9.49
C LEU A 380 -18.26 -8.14 -9.75
N GLN A 381 -18.92 -8.73 -8.76
CA GLN A 381 -19.55 -10.04 -8.91
C GLN A 381 -20.69 -10.00 -9.94
N LEU A 382 -21.62 -9.04 -9.82
CA LEU A 382 -22.78 -8.92 -10.69
C LEU A 382 -22.35 -8.72 -12.15
N ARG A 383 -21.39 -7.80 -12.35
CA ARG A 383 -20.89 -7.43 -13.67
C ARG A 383 -20.08 -8.55 -14.32
N LEU A 384 -19.13 -9.16 -13.61
CA LEU A 384 -18.30 -10.24 -14.17
C LEU A 384 -19.11 -11.51 -14.42
N HIS A 385 -20.12 -11.78 -13.60
CA HIS A 385 -21.05 -12.89 -13.84
C HIS A 385 -21.85 -12.67 -15.13
N ALA A 386 -22.46 -11.49 -15.30
CA ALA A 386 -23.22 -11.16 -16.51
C ALA A 386 -22.39 -11.24 -17.80
N LEU A 387 -21.08 -10.95 -17.72
CA LEU A 387 -20.17 -11.03 -18.85
C LEU A 387 -19.58 -12.43 -19.10
N GLY A 388 -19.82 -13.40 -18.21
CA GLY A 388 -19.28 -14.77 -18.32
C GLY A 388 -17.81 -14.91 -17.87
N TRP A 389 -17.27 -13.94 -17.14
CA TRP A 389 -15.90 -13.99 -16.61
C TRP A 389 -15.77 -14.87 -15.36
N THR A 390 -16.84 -15.03 -14.60
CA THR A 390 -16.84 -15.81 -13.36
C THR A 390 -18.06 -16.72 -13.30
N SER A 391 -17.90 -17.89 -12.67
CA SER A 391 -19.05 -18.77 -12.38
C SER A 391 -19.98 -18.15 -11.33
N GLU A 392 -21.24 -18.59 -11.30
CA GLU A 392 -22.25 -18.18 -10.30
C GLU A 392 -21.77 -18.31 -8.85
N ASN A 393 -20.94 -19.33 -8.58
CA ASN A 393 -20.41 -19.62 -7.25
C ASN A 393 -19.16 -18.81 -6.88
N SER A 394 -18.58 -18.06 -7.83
CA SER A 394 -17.42 -17.24 -7.58
C SER A 394 -17.81 -15.99 -6.78
N LYS A 395 -17.10 -15.76 -5.67
CA LYS A 395 -17.28 -14.58 -4.81
C LYS A 395 -16.00 -13.76 -4.85
N PRO A 396 -15.85 -12.82 -5.81
CA PRO A 396 -14.72 -11.90 -5.78
C PRO A 396 -14.82 -11.04 -4.50
N SER A 397 -13.67 -10.78 -3.90
CA SER A 397 -13.54 -10.02 -2.66
C SER A 397 -13.41 -8.54 -2.96
N VAL A 398 -14.45 -7.77 -2.64
CA VAL A 398 -14.43 -6.30 -2.68
C VAL A 398 -13.22 -5.75 -1.92
N ARG A 399 -12.95 -6.28 -0.71
CA ARG A 399 -11.79 -5.90 0.10
C ARG A 399 -10.48 -6.05 -0.67
N ALA A 400 -10.29 -7.17 -1.38
CA ALA A 400 -9.07 -7.40 -2.14
C ALA A 400 -8.94 -6.48 -3.35
N GLY A 401 -10.05 -6.19 -4.05
CA GLY A 401 -10.10 -5.21 -5.14
C GLY A 401 -9.72 -3.81 -4.68
N PHE A 402 -10.34 -3.34 -3.61
CA PHE A 402 -10.09 -1.99 -3.11
C PHE A 402 -8.69 -1.83 -2.49
N LEU A 403 -8.19 -2.84 -1.76
CA LEU A 403 -6.82 -2.82 -1.25
C LEU A 403 -5.79 -2.72 -2.38
N ARG A 404 -6.04 -3.35 -3.54
CA ARG A 404 -5.16 -3.21 -4.70
C ARG A 404 -5.12 -1.77 -5.23
N LYS A 405 -6.22 -1.03 -5.16
CA LYS A 405 -6.27 0.38 -5.56
C LYS A 405 -5.55 1.29 -4.57
N ILE A 406 -5.76 1.09 -3.27
CA ILE A 406 -5.03 1.82 -2.22
C ILE A 406 -3.53 1.59 -2.34
N LEU A 407 -3.12 0.35 -2.63
CA LEU A 407 -1.73 -0.05 -2.80
C LEU A 407 -1.23 0.10 -4.25
N SER A 408 -1.95 0.85 -5.09
CA SER A 408 -1.49 1.17 -6.44
C SER A 408 -0.65 2.44 -6.45
N ARG A 409 -0.13 2.81 -7.62
CA ARG A 409 0.57 4.09 -7.80
C ARG A 409 -0.37 5.31 -7.77
N CYS A 410 -1.69 5.09 -7.84
CA CYS A 410 -2.68 6.16 -7.76
C CYS A 410 -2.96 6.52 -6.30
N MET A 411 -2.27 7.55 -5.79
CA MET A 411 -2.34 7.97 -4.39
C MET A 411 -3.71 8.51 -3.97
N GLU A 412 -4.55 8.95 -4.90
CA GLU A 412 -5.87 9.51 -4.58
C GLU A 412 -6.79 8.49 -3.89
N TYR A 413 -6.70 7.21 -4.26
CA TYR A 413 -7.39 6.13 -3.53
C TYR A 413 -6.96 6.01 -2.06
N SER A 414 -5.68 6.26 -1.78
CA SER A 414 -5.15 6.22 -0.42
C SER A 414 -5.38 7.54 0.33
N ARG A 415 -5.71 8.64 -0.34
CA ARG A 415 -6.03 9.93 0.31
C ARG A 415 -7.51 10.08 0.64
N ASP A 416 -8.38 9.46 -0.16
CA ASP A 416 -9.84 9.54 0.02
C ASP A 416 -10.34 8.69 1.20
N TYR A 417 -10.33 9.29 2.39
CA TYR A 417 -10.80 8.62 3.60
C TYR A 417 -12.30 8.26 3.57
N PRO A 418 -13.23 9.13 3.12
CA PRO A 418 -14.63 8.74 2.97
C PRO A 418 -14.83 7.49 2.10
N LEU A 419 -14.12 7.40 0.97
CA LEU A 419 -14.17 6.22 0.11
C LEU A 419 -13.66 4.97 0.85
N LYS A 420 -12.56 5.07 1.61
CA LYS A 420 -12.07 3.96 2.45
C LYS A 420 -13.09 3.51 3.48
N ALA A 421 -13.76 4.46 4.14
CA ALA A 421 -14.79 4.18 5.12
C ALA A 421 -15.98 3.46 4.48
N LEU A 422 -16.36 3.85 3.25
CA LEU A 422 -17.44 3.20 2.50
C LEU A 422 -17.10 1.73 2.22
N TYR A 423 -15.90 1.44 1.72
CA TYR A 423 -15.47 0.07 1.47
C TYR A 423 -15.37 -0.78 2.72
N TYR A 424 -14.91 -0.19 3.83
CA TYR A 424 -14.89 -0.87 5.12
C TYR A 424 -16.31 -1.31 5.52
N ASP A 425 -17.28 -0.37 5.49
CA ASP A 425 -18.66 -0.67 5.87
C ASP A 425 -19.34 -1.62 4.89
N LEU A 426 -19.06 -1.52 3.59
CA LEU A 426 -19.59 -2.44 2.58
C LEU A 426 -19.09 -3.87 2.83
N CYS A 427 -17.79 -4.04 3.05
CA CYS A 427 -17.22 -5.35 3.38
C CYS A 427 -17.80 -5.92 4.68
N MET A 428 -17.98 -5.07 5.71
CA MET A 428 -18.59 -5.48 6.97
C MET A 428 -20.06 -5.88 6.80
N ALA A 429 -20.86 -5.09 6.09
CA ALA A 429 -22.27 -5.38 5.85
C ALA A 429 -22.46 -6.70 5.10
N HIS A 430 -21.67 -6.96 4.05
CA HIS A 430 -21.69 -8.25 3.35
C HIS A 430 -21.27 -9.41 4.23
N THR A 431 -20.27 -9.22 5.11
CA THR A 431 -19.82 -10.26 6.04
C THR A 431 -20.93 -10.59 7.05
N ILE A 432 -21.55 -9.58 7.65
CA ILE A 432 -22.68 -9.75 8.58
C ILE A 432 -23.86 -10.44 7.88
N SER A 433 -24.22 -9.99 6.67
CA SER A 433 -25.30 -10.60 5.87
C SER A 433 -25.01 -12.07 5.53
N ALA A 434 -23.75 -12.41 5.22
CA ALA A 434 -23.34 -13.79 4.98
C ALA A 434 -23.42 -14.65 6.23
N VAL A 435 -22.99 -14.13 7.39
CA VAL A 435 -23.09 -14.80 8.69
C VAL A 435 -24.54 -15.11 9.03
N VAL A 436 -25.45 -14.14 8.87
CA VAL A 436 -26.89 -14.34 9.09
C VAL A 436 -27.43 -15.42 8.16
N SER A 437 -27.07 -15.39 6.87
CA SER A 437 -27.52 -16.38 5.89
C SER A 437 -27.02 -17.80 6.23
N ILE A 438 -25.77 -17.93 6.70
CA ILE A 438 -25.21 -19.21 7.14
C ILE A 438 -25.91 -19.71 8.41
N GLY A 439 -26.14 -18.83 9.38
CA GLY A 439 -26.86 -19.16 10.61
C GLY A 439 -28.27 -19.69 10.33
N ILE A 440 -29.03 -19.01 9.45
CA ILE A 440 -30.34 -19.47 9.00
C ILE A 440 -30.25 -20.86 8.35
N LYS A 441 -29.28 -21.07 7.45
CA LYS A 441 -29.10 -22.35 6.76
C LYS A 441 -28.74 -23.49 7.70
N GLN A 442 -27.91 -23.21 8.71
CA GLN A 442 -27.44 -24.20 9.69
C GLN A 442 -28.39 -24.32 10.90
N LYS A 443 -29.44 -23.49 10.99
CA LYS A 443 -30.37 -23.41 12.13
C LYS A 443 -29.66 -23.12 13.46
N VAL A 444 -28.63 -22.28 13.42
CA VAL A 444 -27.91 -21.81 14.60
C VAL A 444 -27.96 -20.30 14.69
N ALA A 445 -27.78 -19.76 15.89
CA ALA A 445 -27.71 -18.32 16.11
C ALA A 445 -26.51 -17.73 15.33
N PRO A 446 -26.68 -16.62 14.57
CA PRO A 446 -25.60 -16.01 13.78
C PRO A 446 -24.36 -15.66 14.60
N GLU A 447 -24.52 -15.37 15.89
CA GLU A 447 -23.44 -15.04 16.84
C GLU A 447 -22.44 -16.20 17.00
N ILE A 448 -22.93 -17.45 16.92
CA ILE A 448 -22.07 -18.65 17.00
C ILE A 448 -21.13 -18.68 15.80
N ILE A 449 -21.67 -18.45 14.59
CA ILE A 449 -20.88 -18.39 13.36
C ILE A 449 -19.90 -17.21 13.38
N ALA A 450 -20.35 -16.04 13.86
CA ALA A 450 -19.51 -14.86 13.97
C ALA A 450 -18.32 -15.08 14.93
N SER A 451 -18.52 -15.84 16.01
CA SER A 451 -17.50 -16.08 17.04
C SER A 451 -16.28 -16.87 16.52
N ASP A 452 -16.43 -17.61 15.42
CA ASP A 452 -15.35 -18.36 14.78
C ASP A 452 -14.61 -17.55 13.70
N MET A 453 -15.04 -16.31 13.40
CA MET A 453 -14.47 -15.48 12.35
C MET A 453 -13.53 -14.40 12.91
N ASP A 454 -12.33 -14.31 12.34
CA ASP A 454 -11.22 -13.42 12.75
C ASP A 454 -11.50 -11.91 12.71
N ILE A 455 -12.61 -11.51 12.09
CA ILE A 455 -13.04 -10.11 11.99
C ILE A 455 -13.86 -9.69 13.23
N PHE A 456 -14.40 -10.63 14.00
CA PHE A 456 -15.23 -10.35 15.18
C PHE A 456 -14.44 -10.50 16.48
N GLU A 457 -14.79 -9.70 17.48
CA GLU A 457 -14.14 -9.68 18.79
C GLU A 457 -14.22 -11.05 19.51
N GLY A 458 -15.33 -11.77 19.33
CA GLY A 458 -15.54 -13.09 19.93
C GLY A 458 -14.43 -14.09 19.57
N TYR A 459 -13.94 -14.06 18.33
CA TYR A 459 -12.83 -14.90 17.89
C TYR A 459 -11.55 -14.62 18.68
N TRP A 460 -11.18 -13.35 18.80
CA TRP A 460 -9.95 -12.97 19.49
C TRP A 460 -10.02 -13.26 20.98
N TYR A 461 -11.19 -13.06 21.61
CA TYR A 461 -11.40 -13.44 22.99
C TYR A 461 -11.23 -14.95 23.23
N GLN A 462 -11.69 -15.79 22.30
CA GLN A 462 -11.44 -17.24 22.36
C GLN A 462 -9.95 -17.59 22.14
N GLN A 463 -9.26 -16.92 21.21
CA GLN A 463 -7.82 -17.15 20.98
C GLN A 463 -6.98 -16.76 22.20
N ILE A 464 -7.32 -15.67 22.88
CA ILE A 464 -6.66 -15.25 24.12
C ILE A 464 -6.83 -16.31 25.20
N ARG A 465 -8.06 -16.80 25.44
CA ARG A 465 -8.30 -17.88 26.41
C ARG A 465 -7.49 -19.15 26.11
N LYS A 466 -7.44 -19.56 24.84
CA LYS A 466 -6.62 -20.71 24.41
C LYS A 466 -5.14 -20.48 24.71
N MET A 467 -4.63 -19.26 24.47
CA MET A 467 -3.24 -18.90 24.77
C MET A 467 -2.97 -18.92 26.27
N GLU A 468 -3.89 -18.37 27.08
CA GLU A 468 -3.79 -18.37 28.54
C GLU A 468 -3.76 -19.79 29.11
N ASP A 469 -4.59 -20.70 28.57
CA ASP A 469 -4.60 -22.11 28.96
C ASP A 469 -3.29 -22.82 28.58
N ILE A 470 -2.73 -22.55 27.40
CA ILE A 470 -1.41 -23.07 27.00
C ILE A 470 -0.33 -22.56 27.95
N CYS A 471 -0.30 -21.26 28.25
CA CYS A 471 0.67 -20.69 29.19
C CYS A 471 0.54 -21.30 30.59
N ARG A 472 -0.68 -21.61 31.04
CA ARG A 472 -0.93 -22.28 32.31
C ARG A 472 -0.39 -23.71 32.31
N LEU A 473 -0.69 -24.48 31.28
CA LEU A 473 -0.22 -25.86 31.14
C LEU A 473 1.31 -25.95 31.03
N GLU A 474 1.96 -24.99 30.37
CA GLU A 474 3.42 -24.94 30.32
C GLU A 474 4.05 -24.44 31.62
N HIS A 475 3.34 -23.66 32.44
CA HIS A 475 3.79 -23.30 33.80
C HIS A 475 3.66 -24.46 34.80
N GLU A 476 2.65 -25.32 34.61
CA GLU A 476 2.42 -26.51 35.44
C GLU A 476 3.35 -27.69 35.10
N ARG A 477 4.04 -27.63 33.95
CA ARG A 477 5.10 -28.57 33.53
C ARG A 477 6.45 -28.17 34.08
#